data_AF-A0A3M1INJ1-F1
#
_entry.id   AF-A0A3M1INJ1-F1
#
_cell.length_a   1.000
_cell.length_b   1.000
_cell.length_c   1.000
_cell.angle_alpha   90.00
_cell.angle_beta   90.00
_cell.angle_gamma   90.00
#
_symmetry.space_group_name_H-M   'P 1'
#
loop_
_entity.id
_entity.type
_entity.pdbx_description
1 polymer ?
#
loop_
_entity_poly.entity_id
_entity_poly.type
_entity_poly.pdbx_seq_one_letter_code
_entity_poly.pdbx_strand_id
1 'polypeptide(L)'
;MELLVSVATVGMLAWLHLGVVGGLRSASDDAQCLANLQTLTRAWQMYGLEHELLPPNPDDGNLTPGHNWAGGFAGVGMPHEFNPDILENPETSLLFPYLGDAGSAVFRCPADTRMGTYQGNRPELQGAMVAAARSYAMNLAVGTNPYADPPRPVDAPWLDNQHAHHYGQKWRTYGTFGDMIAPAPARLVVFLGENAYSLNDASFSFGMEREEWIDWPATRHGMAGAIAYADGHAEIRAWQDDRTVVQNGHVSRRAVPGSPDYAWLRARISAPIQLEHPLLAPPTPVLGLNHLRVAWPASEAGTYRAEVSADLQNWQPLAEGLEPERGQIVVEDPDASEAAARFYRLVR
;
A
#
# COMPACT_ATOMS: atom_id res chain seq x y z
N MET A 1 36.51 -49.84 -16.46
CA MET A 1 36.41 -49.22 -15.13
C MET A 1 36.23 -47.71 -15.23
N GLU A 2 37.09 -46.98 -15.97
CA GLU A 2 36.99 -45.51 -16.10
C GLU A 2 35.65 -45.01 -16.69
N LEU A 3 35.13 -45.61 -17.76
CA LEU A 3 33.86 -45.17 -18.37
C LEU A 3 32.67 -45.29 -17.40
N LEU A 4 32.67 -46.32 -16.56
CA LEU A 4 31.57 -46.63 -15.65
C LEU A 4 31.56 -45.68 -14.45
N VAL A 5 32.75 -45.29 -13.99
CA VAL A 5 32.92 -44.24 -12.98
C VAL A 5 32.44 -42.90 -13.55
N SER A 6 32.83 -42.54 -14.77
CA SER A 6 32.43 -41.26 -15.39
C SER A 6 30.91 -41.13 -15.57
N VAL A 7 30.25 -42.18 -16.06
CA VAL A 7 28.78 -42.17 -16.23
C VAL A 7 28.07 -42.12 -14.87
N ALA A 8 28.59 -42.81 -13.85
CA ALA A 8 28.04 -42.75 -12.50
C ALA A 8 28.16 -41.34 -11.88
N THR A 9 29.29 -40.66 -12.06
CA THR A 9 29.48 -39.29 -11.55
C THR A 9 28.56 -38.29 -12.25
N VAL A 10 28.43 -38.36 -13.58
CA VAL A 10 27.53 -37.48 -14.34
C VAL A 10 26.07 -37.74 -13.97
N GLY A 11 25.67 -39.00 -13.81
CA GLY A 11 24.32 -39.37 -13.37
C GLY A 11 23.99 -38.86 -11.96
N MET A 12 24.94 -38.97 -11.03
CA MET A 12 24.78 -38.48 -9.65
C MET A 12 24.73 -36.95 -9.59
N LEU A 13 25.57 -36.25 -10.36
CA LEU A 13 25.53 -34.79 -10.48
C LEU A 13 24.20 -34.32 -11.10
N ALA A 14 23.74 -34.96 -12.18
CA ALA A 14 22.45 -34.65 -12.79
C ALA A 14 21.28 -34.88 -11.81
N TRP A 15 21.34 -35.93 -11.00
CA TRP A 15 20.30 -36.24 -10.00
C TRP A 15 20.27 -35.22 -8.85
N LEU A 16 21.43 -34.74 -8.40
CA LEU A 16 21.53 -33.66 -7.42
C LEU A 16 21.01 -32.31 -7.94
N HIS A 17 21.20 -32.03 -9.24
CA HIS A 17 20.66 -30.81 -9.84
C HIS A 17 19.13 -30.84 -9.99
N LEU A 18 18.54 -32.00 -10.30
CA LEU A 18 17.09 -32.13 -10.50
C LEU A 18 16.26 -31.86 -9.23
N GLY A 19 16.81 -32.17 -8.04
CA GLY A 19 16.14 -31.92 -6.75
C GLY A 19 16.03 -30.44 -6.35
N VAL A 20 16.79 -29.55 -7.00
CA VAL A 20 16.84 -28.11 -6.69
C VAL A 20 15.92 -27.30 -7.61
N VAL A 21 15.63 -27.78 -8.83
CA VAL A 21 14.85 -27.03 -9.85
C VAL A 21 13.40 -26.76 -9.43
N GLY A 22 12.78 -27.64 -8.64
CA GLY A 22 11.39 -27.49 -8.21
C GLY A 22 11.13 -26.29 -7.29
N GLY A 23 12.07 -25.96 -6.39
CA GLY A 23 11.98 -24.81 -5.49
C GLY A 23 12.62 -23.52 -6.03
N LEU A 24 13.49 -23.63 -7.04
CA LEU A 24 14.12 -22.47 -7.67
C LEU A 24 13.12 -21.61 -8.45
N ARG A 25 12.10 -22.22 -9.06
CA ARG A 25 11.12 -21.48 -9.87
C ARG A 25 10.21 -20.58 -9.02
N SER A 26 9.71 -21.08 -7.89
CA SER A 26 8.93 -20.25 -6.96
C SER A 26 9.79 -19.13 -6.37
N ALA A 27 11.03 -19.43 -5.97
CA ALA A 27 11.95 -18.41 -5.48
C ALA A 27 12.32 -17.36 -6.56
N SER A 28 12.40 -17.75 -7.83
CA SER A 28 12.63 -16.81 -8.93
C SER A 28 11.40 -15.96 -9.26
N ASP A 29 10.21 -16.56 -9.20
CA ASP A 29 8.95 -15.86 -9.45
C ASP A 29 8.69 -14.82 -8.34
N ASP A 30 8.96 -15.15 -7.07
CA ASP A 30 8.90 -14.22 -5.94
C ASP A 30 9.86 -13.04 -6.13
N ALA A 31 11.13 -13.32 -6.44
CA ALA A 31 12.15 -12.29 -6.62
C ALA A 31 11.80 -11.34 -7.78
N GLN A 32 11.36 -11.88 -8.91
CA GLN A 32 10.94 -11.07 -10.06
C GLN A 32 9.64 -10.31 -9.78
N CYS A 33 8.70 -10.89 -9.03
CA CYS A 33 7.47 -10.22 -8.62
C CYS A 33 7.79 -8.99 -7.76
N LEU A 34 8.69 -9.12 -6.78
CA LEU A 34 9.14 -8.01 -5.95
C LEU A 34 9.88 -6.96 -6.78
N ALA A 35 10.73 -7.36 -7.74
CA ALA A 35 11.42 -6.44 -8.64
C ALA A 35 10.44 -5.65 -9.52
N ASN A 36 9.38 -6.31 -10.03
CA ASN A 36 8.31 -5.67 -10.79
C ASN A 36 7.59 -4.64 -9.93
N LEU A 37 7.15 -5.02 -8.73
CA LEU A 37 6.48 -4.11 -7.80
C LEU A 37 7.35 -2.90 -7.41
N GLN A 38 8.64 -3.11 -7.14
CA GLN A 38 9.56 -2.00 -6.86
C GLN A 38 9.72 -1.07 -8.07
N THR A 39 9.79 -1.62 -9.28
CA THR A 39 9.84 -0.84 -10.52
C THR A 39 8.55 -0.03 -10.71
N LEU A 40 7.39 -0.66 -10.49
CA LEU A 40 6.08 -0.02 -10.58
C LEU A 40 5.91 1.09 -9.54
N THR A 41 6.33 0.85 -8.29
CA THR A 41 6.28 1.86 -7.23
C THR A 41 7.22 3.02 -7.50
N ARG A 42 8.42 2.78 -8.06
CA ARG A 42 9.31 3.86 -8.50
C ARG A 42 8.69 4.69 -9.62
N ALA A 43 8.03 4.05 -10.59
CA ALA A 43 7.29 4.75 -11.64
C ALA A 43 6.17 5.62 -11.07
N TRP A 44 5.41 5.08 -10.12
CA TRP A 44 4.40 5.83 -9.36
C TRP A 44 4.99 7.00 -8.58
N GLN A 45 6.16 6.84 -7.96
CA GLN A 45 6.86 7.91 -7.27
C GLN A 45 7.33 9.01 -8.23
N MET A 46 7.92 8.62 -9.37
CA MET A 46 8.37 9.56 -10.41
C MET A 46 7.22 10.37 -10.98
N TYR A 47 6.09 9.73 -11.29
CA TYR A 47 4.86 10.42 -11.69
C TYR A 47 4.45 11.45 -10.63
N GLY A 48 4.35 11.05 -9.36
CA GLY A 48 3.93 11.94 -8.28
C GLY A 48 4.86 13.13 -8.07
N LEU A 49 6.16 12.96 -8.30
CA LEU A 49 7.16 14.02 -8.19
C LEU A 49 7.10 15.01 -9.36
N GLU A 50 6.83 14.53 -10.57
CA GLU A 50 6.73 15.37 -11.77
C GLU A 50 5.42 16.17 -11.80
N HIS A 51 4.31 15.55 -11.38
CA HIS A 51 2.97 16.13 -11.48
C HIS A 51 2.48 16.79 -10.19
N GLU A 52 3.23 16.67 -9.08
CA GLU A 52 2.83 17.05 -7.71
C GLU A 52 1.52 16.38 -7.21
N LEU A 53 0.96 15.48 -8.02
CA LEU A 53 -0.26 14.71 -7.80
C LEU A 53 0.03 13.25 -8.12
N LEU A 54 -0.55 12.35 -7.34
CA LEU A 54 -0.51 10.91 -7.62
C LEU A 54 -1.37 10.58 -8.85
N PRO A 55 -1.03 9.51 -9.59
CA PRO A 55 -1.76 9.17 -10.79
C PRO A 55 -3.23 8.85 -10.48
N PRO A 56 -4.16 9.17 -11.40
CA PRO A 56 -5.56 8.82 -11.26
C PRO A 56 -5.81 7.32 -11.03
N ASN A 57 -6.75 7.01 -10.15
CA ASN A 57 -7.12 5.64 -9.80
C ASN A 57 -8.64 5.47 -9.66
N PRO A 58 -9.39 5.59 -10.77
CA PRO A 58 -10.84 5.45 -10.74
C PRO A 58 -11.28 3.98 -10.65
N ASP A 59 -12.43 3.76 -10.02
CA ASP A 59 -13.12 2.47 -9.86
C ASP A 59 -14.01 2.17 -11.08
N ASP A 60 -13.44 2.26 -12.30
CA ASP A 60 -14.21 2.12 -13.56
C ASP A 60 -13.45 1.58 -14.78
N GLY A 61 -12.14 1.38 -14.68
CA GLY A 61 -11.33 0.73 -15.71
C GLY A 61 -11.30 1.50 -17.03
N ASN A 62 -11.61 2.80 -16.99
CA ASN A 62 -11.74 3.61 -18.19
C ASN A 62 -10.44 3.64 -19.01
N LEU A 63 -10.62 3.94 -20.30
CA LEU A 63 -9.53 4.17 -21.26
C LEU A 63 -9.53 5.64 -21.72
N THR A 64 -10.03 6.55 -20.90
CA THR A 64 -10.02 7.98 -21.22
C THR A 64 -8.59 8.50 -21.07
N PRO A 65 -8.05 9.23 -22.06
CA PRO A 65 -6.70 9.77 -21.99
C PRO A 65 -6.46 10.57 -20.71
N GLY A 66 -5.42 10.21 -19.95
CA GLY A 66 -5.01 10.90 -18.73
C GLY A 66 -5.82 10.56 -17.48
N HIS A 67 -6.75 9.61 -17.54
CA HIS A 67 -7.67 9.33 -16.43
C HIS A 67 -7.34 8.05 -15.64
N ASN A 68 -6.28 7.32 -15.96
CA ASN A 68 -5.97 6.07 -15.28
C ASN A 68 -4.46 5.76 -15.23
N TRP A 69 -3.99 5.22 -14.11
CA TRP A 69 -2.63 4.71 -13.95
C TRP A 69 -2.39 3.44 -14.80
N ALA A 70 -3.39 2.57 -14.92
CA ALA A 70 -3.38 1.35 -15.71
C ALA A 70 -4.81 0.96 -16.13
N GLY A 71 -5.31 1.61 -17.18
CA GLY A 71 -6.68 1.43 -17.67
C GLY A 71 -7.03 -0.01 -18.08
N GLY A 72 -8.34 -0.25 -18.18
CA GLY A 72 -8.95 -1.47 -18.69
C GLY A 72 -9.24 -2.58 -17.67
N PHE A 73 -10.25 -3.39 -18.04
CA PHE A 73 -10.70 -4.58 -17.34
C PHE A 73 -9.86 -5.85 -17.66
N ALA A 74 -8.99 -6.27 -16.73
CA ALA A 74 -8.00 -7.35 -16.94
C ALA A 74 -8.33 -8.70 -16.26
N GLY A 75 -9.52 -8.84 -15.68
CA GLY A 75 -9.99 -10.06 -15.02
C GLY A 75 -10.26 -11.24 -15.94
N VAL A 76 -10.48 -12.41 -15.35
CA VAL A 76 -10.88 -13.62 -16.09
C VAL A 76 -12.14 -13.37 -16.92
N GLY A 77 -12.03 -13.55 -18.24
CA GLY A 77 -13.12 -13.36 -19.19
C GLY A 77 -13.42 -11.90 -19.56
N MET A 78 -12.62 -10.94 -19.08
CA MET A 78 -12.83 -9.52 -19.34
C MET A 78 -12.21 -9.07 -20.68
N PRO A 79 -12.66 -7.94 -21.26
CA PRO A 79 -12.23 -7.48 -22.59
C PRO A 79 -10.74 -7.24 -22.77
N HIS A 80 -9.99 -7.01 -21.69
CA HIS A 80 -8.57 -6.70 -21.74
C HIS A 80 -7.71 -7.68 -20.93
N GLU A 81 -8.24 -8.87 -20.64
CA GLU A 81 -7.48 -9.91 -19.95
C GLU A 81 -6.14 -10.19 -20.62
N PHE A 82 -6.13 -10.29 -21.95
CA PHE A 82 -4.99 -10.64 -22.79
C PHE A 82 -4.64 -9.53 -23.79
N ASN A 83 -4.81 -8.27 -23.38
CA ASN A 83 -4.50 -7.10 -24.19
C ASN A 83 -3.38 -6.25 -23.53
N PRO A 84 -2.10 -6.48 -23.84
CA PRO A 84 -1.01 -5.64 -23.32
C PRO A 84 -0.99 -4.23 -23.91
N ASP A 85 -1.63 -3.99 -25.07
CA ASP A 85 -1.56 -2.71 -25.77
C ASP A 85 -2.07 -1.54 -24.92
N ILE A 86 -3.10 -1.77 -24.10
CA ILE A 86 -3.69 -0.72 -23.26
C ILE A 86 -2.74 -0.25 -22.15
N LEU A 87 -1.82 -1.12 -21.73
CA LEU A 87 -0.80 -0.81 -20.73
C LEU A 87 0.44 -0.20 -21.38
N GLU A 88 0.62 -0.38 -22.68
CA GLU A 88 1.70 0.21 -23.47
C GLU A 88 1.30 1.54 -24.12
N ASN A 89 0.05 1.96 -23.94
CA ASN A 89 -0.44 3.26 -24.38
C ASN A 89 -0.33 4.28 -23.24
N PRO A 90 0.54 5.30 -23.34
CA PRO A 90 0.72 6.30 -22.29
C PRO A 90 -0.49 7.20 -22.05
N GLU A 91 -1.46 7.24 -22.98
CA GLU A 91 -2.72 7.95 -22.75
C GLU A 91 -3.62 7.19 -21.76
N THR A 92 -3.59 5.86 -21.77
CA THR A 92 -4.47 5.01 -20.94
C THR A 92 -3.77 4.34 -19.77
N SER A 93 -2.43 4.34 -19.75
CA SER A 93 -1.63 3.87 -18.63
C SER A 93 -0.52 4.88 -18.33
N LEU A 94 -0.83 5.78 -17.39
CA LEU A 94 0.03 6.92 -17.08
C LEU A 94 1.37 6.55 -16.42
N LEU A 95 1.49 5.33 -15.88
CA LEU A 95 2.78 4.87 -15.35
C LEU A 95 3.71 4.30 -16.42
N PHE A 96 3.20 3.96 -17.61
CA PHE A 96 4.00 3.30 -18.65
C PHE A 96 5.26 4.07 -19.07
N PRO A 97 5.23 5.41 -19.30
CA PRO A 97 6.43 6.19 -19.64
C PRO A 97 7.57 6.09 -18.63
N TYR A 98 7.23 5.81 -17.36
CA TYR A 98 8.17 5.78 -16.24
C TYR A 98 8.82 4.41 -16.02
N LEU A 99 8.43 3.39 -16.79
CA LEU A 99 8.94 2.03 -16.65
C LEU A 99 10.26 1.78 -17.42
N GLY A 100 10.60 2.66 -18.36
CA GLY A 100 11.77 2.50 -19.23
C GLY A 100 11.77 1.16 -19.96
N ASP A 101 12.93 0.51 -20.04
CA ASP A 101 13.11 -0.77 -20.75
C ASP A 101 12.34 -1.95 -20.13
N ALA A 102 11.83 -1.81 -18.90
CA ALA A 102 11.09 -2.88 -18.24
C ALA A 102 9.72 -3.15 -18.89
N GLY A 103 9.12 -2.11 -19.49
CA GLY A 103 7.88 -2.22 -20.27
C GLY A 103 6.66 -2.74 -19.51
N SER A 104 5.64 -3.19 -20.25
CA SER A 104 4.34 -3.60 -19.72
C SER A 104 4.38 -4.89 -18.88
N ALA A 105 5.44 -5.69 -18.98
CA ALA A 105 5.62 -6.90 -18.17
C ALA A 105 5.65 -6.60 -16.65
N VAL A 106 5.95 -5.36 -16.27
CA VAL A 106 5.96 -4.89 -14.87
C VAL A 106 4.57 -4.91 -14.23
N PHE A 107 3.48 -4.80 -15.00
CA PHE A 107 2.11 -4.77 -14.47
C PHE A 107 1.58 -6.14 -14.01
N ARG A 108 2.33 -7.22 -14.24
CA ARG A 108 1.94 -8.58 -13.89
C ARG A 108 2.89 -9.26 -12.93
N CYS A 109 2.32 -10.21 -12.20
CA CYS A 109 3.04 -11.16 -11.38
C CYS A 109 3.55 -12.30 -12.27
N PRO A 110 4.84 -12.68 -12.18
CA PRO A 110 5.37 -13.86 -12.87
C PRO A 110 4.65 -15.17 -12.49
N ALA A 111 4.14 -15.26 -11.26
CA ALA A 111 3.32 -16.39 -10.80
C ALA A 111 1.86 -16.35 -11.32
N ASP A 112 1.45 -15.32 -12.06
CA ASP A 112 0.20 -15.34 -12.82
C ASP A 112 0.39 -16.15 -14.11
N THR A 113 -0.13 -17.37 -14.10
CA THR A 113 0.01 -18.35 -15.19
C THR A 113 -1.07 -18.21 -16.27
N ARG A 114 -1.94 -17.20 -16.18
CA ARG A 114 -2.99 -17.00 -17.19
C ARG A 114 -2.39 -16.68 -18.56
N MET A 115 -2.87 -17.42 -19.56
CA MET A 115 -2.51 -17.28 -20.96
C MET A 115 -3.78 -17.35 -21.80
N GLY A 116 -3.86 -16.57 -22.87
CA GLY A 116 -5.02 -16.51 -23.74
C GLY A 116 -4.71 -15.89 -25.09
N THR A 117 -5.69 -15.93 -26.00
CA THR A 117 -5.54 -15.32 -27.32
C THR A 117 -5.42 -13.82 -27.19
N TYR A 118 -4.44 -13.25 -27.86
CA TYR A 118 -4.21 -11.82 -27.91
C TYR A 118 -5.48 -11.03 -28.32
N GLN A 119 -5.81 -10.01 -27.53
CA GLN A 119 -7.03 -9.20 -27.65
C GLN A 119 -6.73 -7.76 -28.14
N GLY A 120 -5.47 -7.43 -28.45
CA GLY A 120 -5.09 -6.11 -28.93
C GLY A 120 -5.20 -5.94 -30.44
N ASN A 121 -4.54 -4.90 -30.95
CA ASN A 121 -4.65 -4.47 -32.35
C ASN A 121 -3.36 -4.64 -33.16
N ARG A 122 -2.30 -5.22 -32.58
CA ARG A 122 -1.02 -5.48 -33.26
C ARG A 122 -1.15 -6.63 -34.26
N PRO A 123 -0.96 -6.38 -35.58
CA PRO A 123 -1.10 -7.42 -36.60
C PRO A 123 -0.19 -8.63 -36.37
N GLU A 124 1.01 -8.42 -35.81
CA GLU A 124 1.99 -9.47 -35.55
C GLU A 124 1.65 -10.40 -34.39
N LEU A 125 0.77 -9.98 -33.47
CA LEU A 125 0.31 -10.79 -32.34
C LEU A 125 -1.07 -11.40 -32.57
N GLN A 126 -1.71 -11.12 -33.71
CA GLN A 126 -3.07 -11.60 -33.98
C GLN A 126 -3.14 -13.13 -33.98
N GLY A 127 -3.96 -13.69 -33.08
CA GLY A 127 -4.10 -15.13 -32.88
C GLY A 127 -2.99 -15.78 -32.04
N ALA A 128 -1.98 -15.02 -31.61
CA ALA A 128 -0.95 -15.52 -30.70
C ALA A 128 -1.51 -15.73 -29.29
N MET A 129 -0.90 -16.67 -28.55
CA MET A 129 -1.14 -16.83 -27.12
C MET A 129 -0.21 -15.88 -26.36
N VAL A 130 -0.80 -14.99 -25.57
CA VAL A 130 -0.07 -14.02 -24.73
C VAL A 130 -0.47 -14.20 -23.27
N ALA A 131 0.36 -13.70 -22.37
CA ALA A 131 0.05 -13.69 -20.95
C ALA A 131 -1.00 -12.64 -20.61
N ALA A 132 -1.64 -12.80 -19.44
CA ALA A 132 -2.55 -11.78 -18.94
C ALA A 132 -1.84 -10.42 -18.80
N ALA A 133 -2.55 -9.35 -19.15
CA ALA A 133 -2.00 -7.99 -19.22
C ALA A 133 -1.57 -7.47 -17.83
N ARG A 134 -2.37 -7.75 -16.79
CA ARG A 134 -2.16 -7.22 -15.44
C ARG A 134 -2.47 -8.28 -14.37
N SER A 135 -1.78 -8.19 -13.23
CA SER A 135 -2.09 -8.96 -12.02
C SER A 135 -2.16 -8.10 -10.75
N TYR A 136 -1.65 -6.87 -10.81
CA TYR A 136 -1.66 -5.94 -9.69
C TYR A 136 -2.83 -4.96 -9.80
N ALA A 137 -3.30 -4.50 -8.65
CA ALA A 137 -4.21 -3.38 -8.51
C ALA A 137 -3.61 -2.36 -7.54
N MET A 138 -4.02 -1.10 -7.67
CA MET A 138 -3.63 -0.04 -6.76
C MET A 138 -4.70 0.12 -5.69
N ASN A 139 -4.30 0.27 -4.44
CA ASN A 139 -5.18 0.58 -3.31
C ASN A 139 -6.18 1.68 -3.67
N LEU A 140 -7.48 1.41 -3.56
CA LEU A 140 -8.55 2.35 -3.91
C LEU A 140 -8.45 3.71 -3.22
N ALA A 141 -7.77 3.79 -2.07
CA ALA A 141 -7.60 5.03 -1.33
C ALA A 141 -6.47 5.91 -1.88
N VAL A 142 -5.62 5.39 -2.77
CA VAL A 142 -4.43 6.08 -3.31
C VAL A 142 -4.70 6.50 -4.75
N GLY A 143 -4.36 7.75 -5.07
CA GLY A 143 -4.51 8.35 -6.39
C GLY A 143 -5.39 9.59 -6.38
N THR A 144 -5.61 10.17 -7.56
CA THR A 144 -6.50 11.32 -7.76
C THR A 144 -7.80 10.93 -8.46
N ASN A 145 -8.86 11.71 -8.23
CA ASN A 145 -10.11 11.58 -8.99
C ASN A 145 -9.97 12.35 -10.31
N PRO A 146 -9.94 11.68 -11.48
CA PRO A 146 -9.76 12.34 -12.77
C PRO A 146 -10.98 13.13 -13.24
N TYR A 147 -12.14 12.97 -12.57
CA TYR A 147 -13.39 13.67 -12.87
C TYR A 147 -13.63 14.88 -11.98
N ALA A 148 -12.75 15.14 -11.02
CA ALA A 148 -12.87 16.26 -10.10
C ALA A 148 -12.15 17.50 -10.66
N ASP A 149 -12.83 18.65 -10.56
CA ASP A 149 -12.28 19.96 -10.84
C ASP A 149 -12.55 20.89 -9.65
N PRO A 150 -11.53 21.35 -8.90
CA PRO A 150 -10.10 21.08 -9.11
C PRO A 150 -9.68 19.64 -8.79
N PRO A 151 -8.47 19.20 -9.23
CA PRO A 151 -7.92 17.89 -8.88
C PRO A 151 -7.89 17.68 -7.37
N ARG A 152 -8.34 16.49 -6.93
CA ARG A 152 -8.39 16.09 -5.52
C ARG A 152 -8.12 14.59 -5.39
N PRO A 153 -7.86 14.08 -4.18
CA PRO A 153 -7.73 12.64 -3.96
C PRO A 153 -8.95 11.86 -4.47
N VAL A 154 -8.75 10.59 -4.80
CA VAL A 154 -9.84 9.66 -5.15
C VAL A 154 -10.95 9.66 -4.09
N ASP A 155 -12.18 9.40 -4.54
CA ASP A 155 -13.32 9.23 -3.64
C ASP A 155 -13.27 7.88 -2.90
N ALA A 156 -12.66 6.85 -3.49
CA ALA A 156 -12.49 5.52 -2.90
C ALA A 156 -13.82 4.92 -2.38
N PRO A 157 -14.81 4.73 -3.27
CA PRO A 157 -16.22 4.60 -2.89
C PRO A 157 -16.50 3.40 -1.98
N TRP A 158 -15.70 2.34 -2.05
CA TRP A 158 -15.87 1.14 -1.24
C TRP A 158 -15.35 1.23 0.20
N LEU A 159 -14.65 2.31 0.61
CA LEU A 159 -14.09 2.42 1.97
C LEU A 159 -15.15 2.33 3.08
N ASP A 160 -16.41 2.66 2.79
CA ASP A 160 -17.55 2.55 3.70
C ASP A 160 -18.30 1.20 3.61
N ASN A 161 -17.77 0.24 2.84
CA ASN A 161 -18.38 -1.04 2.50
C ASN A 161 -19.71 -0.95 1.71
N GLN A 162 -20.09 0.23 1.21
CA GLN A 162 -21.41 0.52 0.63
C GLN A 162 -21.34 1.21 -0.73
N HIS A 163 -20.14 1.52 -1.23
CA HIS A 163 -19.94 2.23 -2.49
C HIS A 163 -20.46 3.68 -2.45
N ALA A 164 -20.42 4.31 -1.27
CA ALA A 164 -20.91 5.67 -1.05
C ALA A 164 -19.88 6.58 -0.36
N HIS A 165 -18.63 6.11 -0.22
CA HIS A 165 -17.55 6.94 0.32
C HIS A 165 -17.14 8.03 -0.69
N HIS A 166 -16.82 9.21 -0.16
CA HIS A 166 -16.27 10.33 -0.91
C HIS A 166 -15.04 10.90 -0.20
N TYR A 167 -14.18 11.58 -0.95
CA TYR A 167 -13.04 12.30 -0.39
C TYR A 167 -13.47 13.22 0.76
N GLY A 168 -12.68 13.23 1.84
CA GLY A 168 -12.92 14.09 3.02
C GLY A 168 -13.95 13.55 4.01
N GLN A 169 -14.46 12.33 3.81
CA GLN A 169 -15.38 11.69 4.76
C GLN A 169 -14.62 10.95 5.89
N LYS A 170 -15.09 9.77 6.31
CA LYS A 170 -14.58 9.08 7.49
C LYS A 170 -13.18 8.51 7.29
N TRP A 171 -12.83 8.12 6.07
CA TRP A 171 -11.57 7.44 5.76
C TRP A 171 -10.70 8.30 4.85
N ARG A 172 -9.39 8.27 5.07
CA ARG A 172 -8.42 9.04 4.30
C ARG A 172 -8.30 8.49 2.88
N THR A 173 -8.18 9.41 1.94
CA THR A 173 -7.70 9.13 0.59
C THR A 173 -6.50 10.03 0.30
N TYR A 174 -5.60 9.58 -0.56
CA TYR A 174 -4.26 10.13 -0.73
C TYR A 174 -4.10 10.54 -2.19
N GLY A 175 -4.07 11.83 -2.48
CA GLY A 175 -3.87 12.39 -3.82
C GLY A 175 -2.48 12.97 -4.02
N THR A 176 -1.71 13.16 -2.95
CA THR A 176 -0.33 13.65 -2.93
C THR A 176 0.51 12.84 -1.94
N PHE A 177 1.84 12.96 -2.00
CA PHE A 177 2.71 12.39 -0.95
C PHE A 177 2.45 13.03 0.43
N GLY A 178 2.04 14.30 0.47
CA GLY A 178 1.73 15.02 1.71
C GLY A 178 0.52 14.45 2.46
N ASP A 179 -0.40 13.77 1.77
CA ASP A 179 -1.58 13.16 2.37
C ASP A 179 -1.23 11.91 3.21
N MET A 180 -0.06 11.29 2.97
CA MET A 180 0.36 9.99 3.52
C MET A 180 0.86 10.09 4.97
N ILE A 181 0.05 10.71 5.82
CA ILE A 181 0.33 10.91 7.25
C ILE A 181 0.00 9.64 8.03
N ALA A 182 -1.14 9.02 7.71
CA ALA A 182 -1.65 7.84 8.38
C ALA A 182 -2.43 6.97 7.37
N PRO A 183 -2.06 5.68 7.18
CA PRO A 183 -0.79 5.09 7.58
C PRO A 183 0.40 5.89 7.01
N ALA A 184 1.52 5.92 7.73
CA ALA A 184 2.76 6.50 7.23
C ALA A 184 3.24 5.77 5.96
N PRO A 185 4.10 6.35 5.12
CA PRO A 185 4.43 5.78 3.80
C PRO A 185 4.97 4.34 3.86
N ALA A 186 5.78 4.00 4.87
CA ALA A 186 6.30 2.65 5.10
C ALA A 186 5.23 1.61 5.54
N ARG A 187 3.98 2.04 5.73
CA ARG A 187 2.85 1.18 6.10
C ARG A 187 1.68 1.29 5.12
N LEU A 188 1.63 2.32 4.29
CA LEU A 188 0.56 2.50 3.32
C LEU A 188 0.83 1.59 2.11
N VAL A 189 -0.08 0.65 1.88
CA VAL A 189 -0.06 -0.18 0.68
C VAL A 189 -0.44 0.68 -0.52
N VAL A 190 0.37 0.63 -1.57
CA VAL A 190 0.08 1.26 -2.86
C VAL A 190 -0.37 0.20 -3.85
N PHE A 191 0.46 -0.81 -4.12
CA PHE A 191 0.13 -1.90 -5.05
C PHE A 191 0.04 -3.23 -4.32
N LEU A 192 -0.85 -4.09 -4.80
CA LEU A 192 -0.92 -5.48 -4.39
C LEU A 192 -1.38 -6.38 -5.52
N GLY A 193 -0.98 -7.65 -5.44
CA GLY A 193 -1.55 -8.69 -6.29
C GLY A 193 -3.01 -8.92 -5.95
N GLU A 194 -3.87 -8.91 -6.96
CA GLU A 194 -5.27 -9.22 -6.84
C GLU A 194 -5.58 -10.61 -7.44
N ASN A 195 -6.55 -11.33 -6.87
CA ASN A 195 -7.00 -12.60 -7.40
C ASN A 195 -7.54 -12.42 -8.83
N ALA A 196 -7.20 -13.34 -9.74
CA ALA A 196 -7.57 -13.22 -11.15
C ALA A 196 -9.08 -13.12 -11.40
N TYR A 197 -9.90 -13.72 -10.52
CA TYR A 197 -11.35 -13.69 -10.64
C TYR A 197 -11.98 -12.39 -10.13
N SER A 198 -11.35 -11.69 -9.18
CA SER A 198 -11.84 -10.38 -8.72
C SER A 198 -11.25 -9.23 -9.54
N LEU A 199 -10.03 -9.42 -10.06
CA LEU A 199 -9.31 -8.41 -10.84
C LEU A 199 -10.19 -7.79 -11.91
N ASN A 200 -10.26 -6.47 -11.92
CA ASN A 200 -11.15 -5.71 -12.78
C ASN A 200 -10.42 -4.46 -13.33
N ASP A 201 -10.62 -3.29 -12.73
CA ASP A 201 -10.37 -1.95 -13.23
C ASP A 201 -9.06 -1.29 -12.74
N ALA A 202 -8.23 -2.06 -12.04
CA ALA A 202 -6.95 -1.62 -11.46
C ALA A 202 -7.09 -0.90 -10.11
N SER A 203 -8.28 -0.74 -9.57
CA SER A 203 -8.52 -0.24 -8.23
C SER A 203 -8.86 -1.41 -7.31
N PHE A 204 -8.01 -1.68 -6.31
CA PHE A 204 -8.27 -2.73 -5.33
C PHE A 204 -9.29 -2.24 -4.30
N SER A 205 -10.54 -2.64 -4.47
CA SER A 205 -11.65 -2.27 -3.63
C SER A 205 -11.63 -2.95 -2.26
N PHE A 206 -11.62 -2.13 -1.21
CA PHE A 206 -11.53 -2.60 0.17
C PHE A 206 -12.38 -1.73 1.09
N GLY A 207 -13.23 -2.36 1.90
CA GLY A 207 -14.05 -1.65 2.88
C GLY A 207 -13.38 -1.60 4.24
N MET A 208 -13.56 -0.50 4.98
CA MET A 208 -12.90 -0.25 6.27
C MET A 208 -13.83 -0.42 7.48
N GLU A 209 -15.13 -0.67 7.28
CA GLU A 209 -16.15 -0.73 8.32
C GLU A 209 -16.63 -2.14 8.66
N ARG A 210 -16.75 -3.01 7.65
CA ARG A 210 -17.14 -4.42 7.82
C ARG A 210 -16.04 -5.33 7.32
N GLU A 211 -15.75 -6.36 8.10
CA GLU A 211 -14.77 -7.38 7.77
C GLU A 211 -15.29 -8.29 6.66
N GLU A 212 -15.09 -7.87 5.41
CA GLU A 212 -15.46 -8.62 4.22
C GLU A 212 -14.46 -8.37 3.08
N TRP A 213 -14.24 -9.38 2.25
CA TRP A 213 -13.59 -9.19 0.95
C TRP A 213 -14.57 -8.56 -0.03
N ILE A 214 -14.15 -7.48 -0.68
CA ILE A 214 -14.82 -6.87 -1.83
C ILE A 214 -14.04 -7.34 -3.05
N ASP A 215 -12.82 -6.83 -3.20
CA ASP A 215 -11.79 -7.46 -4.03
C ASP A 215 -10.93 -8.39 -3.20
N TRP A 216 -10.40 -9.41 -3.86
CA TRP A 216 -9.76 -10.54 -3.22
C TRP A 216 -8.25 -10.50 -3.40
N PRO A 217 -7.45 -10.58 -2.33
CA PRO A 217 -6.01 -10.65 -2.45
C PRO A 217 -5.55 -11.87 -3.27
N ALA A 218 -4.46 -11.71 -4.00
CA ALA A 218 -3.77 -12.81 -4.65
C ALA A 218 -3.19 -13.79 -3.62
N THR A 219 -3.25 -15.09 -3.92
CA THR A 219 -2.62 -16.16 -3.13
C THR A 219 -1.54 -16.93 -3.90
N ARG A 220 -1.03 -16.34 -5.00
CA ARG A 220 -0.17 -17.00 -6.00
C ARG A 220 1.20 -17.43 -5.48
N HIS A 221 1.68 -16.83 -4.39
CA HIS A 221 2.99 -17.14 -3.79
C HIS A 221 2.87 -18.17 -2.65
N GLY A 222 2.12 -19.24 -2.87
CA GLY A 222 1.92 -20.29 -1.87
C GLY A 222 1.17 -19.80 -0.63
N MET A 223 -0.09 -19.37 -0.80
CA MET A 223 -0.87 -18.67 0.24
C MET A 223 -0.25 -17.33 0.64
N ALA A 224 0.38 -16.63 -0.31
CA ALA A 224 0.90 -15.29 -0.09
C ALA A 224 0.59 -14.37 -1.27
N GLY A 225 0.54 -13.07 -0.98
CA GLY A 225 0.36 -11.99 -1.94
C GLY A 225 1.57 -11.07 -1.98
N ALA A 226 1.91 -10.56 -3.16
CA ALA A 226 2.95 -9.56 -3.30
C ALA A 226 2.38 -8.16 -3.02
N ILE A 227 3.06 -7.39 -2.17
CA ILE A 227 2.61 -6.09 -1.65
C ILE A 227 3.72 -5.05 -1.87
N ALA A 228 3.37 -3.83 -2.27
CA ALA A 228 4.28 -2.70 -2.37
C ALA A 228 3.76 -1.50 -1.57
N TYR A 229 4.69 -0.76 -0.96
CA TYR A 229 4.40 0.35 -0.05
C TYR A 229 4.81 1.69 -0.62
N ALA A 230 4.25 2.77 -0.08
CA ALA A 230 4.46 4.12 -0.59
C ALA A 230 5.91 4.63 -0.46
N ASP A 231 6.72 4.09 0.46
CA ASP A 231 8.14 4.40 0.58
C ASP A 231 9.04 3.66 -0.44
N GLY A 232 8.48 2.75 -1.24
CA GLY A 232 9.20 2.03 -2.30
C GLY A 232 9.60 0.59 -1.98
N HIS A 233 9.41 0.10 -0.74
CA HIS A 233 9.68 -1.31 -0.46
C HIS A 233 8.53 -2.22 -0.90
N ALA A 234 8.84 -3.52 -1.05
CA ALA A 234 7.87 -4.55 -1.39
C ALA A 234 8.16 -5.82 -0.60
N GLU A 235 7.11 -6.59 -0.28
CA GLU A 235 7.22 -7.88 0.42
C GLU A 235 6.28 -8.94 -0.18
N ILE A 236 6.64 -10.21 0.05
CA ILE A 236 5.71 -11.33 -0.13
C ILE A 236 5.06 -11.60 1.23
N ARG A 237 3.77 -11.29 1.33
CA ARG A 237 2.99 -11.39 2.55
C ARG A 237 2.25 -12.72 2.61
N ALA A 238 2.64 -13.59 3.54
CA ALA A 238 1.89 -14.81 3.84
C ALA A 238 0.52 -14.48 4.47
N TRP A 239 -0.50 -15.10 3.91
CA TRP A 239 -1.87 -15.09 4.40
C TRP A 239 -2.07 -16.24 5.38
N GLN A 240 -2.82 -15.97 6.45
CA GLN A 240 -3.04 -16.88 7.58
C GLN A 240 -4.47 -17.41 7.64
N ASP A 241 -5.39 -16.79 6.90
CA ASP A 241 -6.79 -17.16 6.86
C ASP A 241 -7.13 -17.87 5.55
N ASP A 242 -7.59 -19.12 5.62
CA ASP A 242 -8.03 -19.89 4.45
C ASP A 242 -9.20 -19.20 3.70
N ARG A 243 -9.90 -18.28 4.37
CA ARG A 243 -10.95 -17.46 3.74
C ARG A 243 -10.40 -16.39 2.79
N THR A 244 -9.09 -16.18 2.73
CA THR A 244 -8.39 -15.34 1.74
C THR A 244 -8.29 -16.05 0.37
N VAL A 245 -8.52 -17.37 0.32
CA VAL A 245 -8.52 -18.14 -0.94
C VAL A 245 -9.87 -18.05 -1.64
N VAL A 246 -9.84 -17.66 -2.92
CA VAL A 246 -11.00 -17.76 -3.83
C VAL A 246 -11.28 -19.23 -4.14
N GLN A 247 -12.52 -19.65 -3.91
CA GLN A 247 -12.97 -21.02 -4.17
C GLN A 247 -13.81 -21.07 -5.44
N ASN A 248 -13.46 -21.93 -6.40
CA ASN A 248 -14.21 -22.14 -7.63
C ASN A 248 -14.49 -20.85 -8.43
N GLY A 249 -13.58 -19.88 -8.38
CA GLY A 249 -13.74 -18.56 -9.03
C GLY A 249 -14.82 -17.67 -8.41
N HIS A 250 -15.35 -18.02 -7.24
CA HIS A 250 -16.40 -17.26 -6.58
C HIS A 250 -15.81 -16.08 -5.78
N VAL A 251 -16.02 -14.88 -6.30
CA VAL A 251 -15.52 -13.61 -5.75
C VAL A 251 -16.66 -12.69 -5.29
N SER A 252 -17.80 -13.25 -4.90
CA SER A 252 -18.83 -12.44 -4.23
C SER A 252 -18.26 -11.83 -2.95
N ARG A 253 -18.89 -10.76 -2.49
CA ARG A 253 -18.63 -10.22 -1.15
C ARG A 253 -18.70 -11.34 -0.12
N ARG A 254 -17.65 -11.48 0.69
CA ARG A 254 -17.54 -12.54 1.69
C ARG A 254 -17.15 -11.95 3.04
N ALA A 255 -18.03 -12.09 4.02
CA ALA A 255 -17.70 -11.76 5.40
C ALA A 255 -16.57 -12.66 5.92
N VAL A 256 -15.56 -12.03 6.53
CA VAL A 256 -14.38 -12.66 7.13
C VAL A 256 -14.13 -12.15 8.55
N PRO A 257 -15.13 -12.23 9.46
CA PRO A 257 -14.97 -11.76 10.83
C PRO A 257 -13.80 -12.46 11.53
N GLY A 258 -13.00 -11.68 12.25
CA GLY A 258 -11.80 -12.10 12.97
C GLY A 258 -10.62 -12.45 12.07
N SER A 259 -10.65 -12.14 10.77
CA SER A 259 -9.58 -12.52 9.86
C SER A 259 -8.30 -11.72 10.13
N PRO A 260 -7.16 -12.39 10.42
CA PRO A 260 -5.88 -11.70 10.60
C PRO A 260 -5.38 -11.04 9.31
N ASP A 261 -5.73 -11.58 8.14
CA ASP A 261 -5.32 -11.05 6.83
C ASP A 261 -6.08 -9.77 6.50
N TYR A 262 -7.40 -9.78 6.71
CA TYR A 262 -8.24 -8.60 6.54
C TYR A 262 -7.81 -7.49 7.51
N ALA A 263 -7.58 -7.81 8.79
CA ALA A 263 -7.10 -6.84 9.78
C ALA A 263 -5.73 -6.25 9.41
N TRP A 264 -4.84 -7.07 8.84
CA TRP A 264 -3.53 -6.65 8.38
C TRP A 264 -3.61 -5.66 7.21
N LEU A 265 -4.45 -5.94 6.20
CA LEU A 265 -4.69 -5.04 5.08
C LEU A 265 -5.41 -3.77 5.54
N ARG A 266 -6.45 -3.88 6.37
CA ARG A 266 -7.18 -2.73 6.92
C ARG A 266 -6.26 -1.70 7.59
N ALA A 267 -5.25 -2.16 8.32
CA ALA A 267 -4.28 -1.28 8.98
C ALA A 267 -3.28 -0.57 8.02
N ARG A 268 -3.40 -0.80 6.71
CA ARG A 268 -2.47 -0.39 5.65
C ARG A 268 -3.14 0.18 4.40
N ILE A 269 -4.45 0.02 4.24
CA ILE A 269 -5.24 0.57 3.12
C ILE A 269 -5.54 2.05 3.35
N SER A 270 -6.08 2.39 4.52
CA SER A 270 -6.46 3.75 4.88
C SER A 270 -6.41 3.93 6.40
N ALA A 271 -6.65 5.16 6.87
CA ALA A 271 -6.83 5.48 8.28
C ALA A 271 -8.05 6.40 8.42
N PRO A 272 -8.69 6.47 9.60
CA PRO A 272 -9.75 7.44 9.80
C PRO A 272 -9.18 8.85 9.57
N ILE A 273 -9.96 9.68 8.87
CA ILE A 273 -9.79 11.12 9.01
C ILE A 273 -10.12 11.37 10.48
N GLN A 274 -9.14 11.85 11.25
CA GLN A 274 -9.48 12.52 12.49
C GLN A 274 -10.36 13.68 12.04
N LEU A 275 -11.68 13.49 12.10
CA LEU A 275 -12.60 14.59 12.03
C LEU A 275 -12.13 15.46 13.18
N GLU A 276 -11.47 16.56 12.83
CA GLU A 276 -11.56 17.71 13.69
C GLU A 276 -13.07 17.87 13.89
N HIS A 277 -13.57 17.47 15.07
CA HIS A 277 -14.38 18.45 15.75
C HIS A 277 -13.53 19.71 15.64
N PRO A 278 -13.97 20.77 14.95
CA PRO A 278 -13.34 22.04 15.14
C PRO A 278 -13.65 22.35 16.61
N LEU A 279 -12.80 21.86 17.52
CA LEU A 279 -12.36 22.71 18.58
C LEU A 279 -11.88 23.92 17.80
N LEU A 280 -12.68 24.97 17.80
CA LEU A 280 -12.17 26.33 17.80
C LEU A 280 -11.10 26.33 18.90
N ALA A 281 -9.90 25.85 18.57
CA ALA A 281 -8.72 26.20 19.28
C ALA A 281 -8.66 27.71 19.04
N PRO A 282 -8.79 28.56 20.09
CA PRO A 282 -8.23 29.89 19.95
C PRO A 282 -6.80 29.70 19.39
N PRO A 283 -6.35 30.59 18.48
CA PRO A 283 -5.10 30.41 17.75
C PRO A 283 -4.04 29.88 18.68
N THR A 284 -3.51 28.70 18.36
CA THR A 284 -2.45 28.04 19.12
C THR A 284 -1.42 29.12 19.48
N PRO A 285 -1.20 29.42 20.77
CA PRO A 285 -0.12 30.31 21.14
C PRO A 285 1.13 29.72 20.53
N VAL A 286 1.83 30.51 19.71
CA VAL A 286 3.16 30.16 19.23
C VAL A 286 3.97 29.84 20.48
N LEU A 287 4.36 28.58 20.66
CA LEU A 287 5.25 28.19 21.74
C LEU A 287 6.55 28.96 21.50
N GLY A 288 6.84 29.94 22.34
CA GLY A 288 8.17 30.56 22.38
C GLY A 288 9.23 29.48 22.64
N LEU A 289 10.49 29.80 22.32
CA LEU A 289 11.67 28.91 22.45
C LEU A 289 11.83 28.19 23.81
N ASN A 290 11.02 28.54 24.82
CA ASN A 290 11.12 28.11 26.21
C ASN A 290 9.89 27.33 26.73
N HIS A 291 9.01 26.84 25.85
CA HIS A 291 7.85 26.04 26.26
C HIS A 291 7.98 24.56 25.88
N LEU A 292 7.76 23.68 26.85
CA LEU A 292 7.65 22.24 26.64
C LEU A 292 6.18 21.81 26.58
N ARG A 293 5.81 21.06 25.53
CA ARG A 293 4.51 20.39 25.43
C ARG A 293 4.72 18.87 25.48
N VAL A 294 4.15 18.22 26.49
CA VAL A 294 4.14 16.75 26.61
C VAL A 294 2.71 16.26 26.40
N ALA A 295 2.50 15.38 25.41
CA ALA A 295 1.22 14.76 25.11
C ALA A 295 1.33 13.24 25.24
N TRP A 296 0.32 12.59 25.84
CA TRP A 296 0.32 11.13 26.08
C TRP A 296 -1.02 10.49 25.71
N PRO A 297 -1.04 9.25 25.17
CA PRO A 297 -2.27 8.49 24.99
C PRO A 297 -2.77 7.95 26.34
N ALA A 298 -3.89 8.49 26.82
CA ALA A 298 -4.62 8.21 28.06
C ALA A 298 -4.20 9.03 29.30
N SER A 299 -5.11 9.90 29.74
CA SER A 299 -5.01 10.68 30.97
C SER A 299 -5.31 9.82 32.19
N GLU A 300 -4.26 9.32 32.86
CA GLU A 300 -4.42 8.93 34.27
C GLU A 300 -4.68 10.20 35.09
N ALA A 301 -5.90 10.31 35.64
CA ALA A 301 -6.25 11.39 36.56
C ALA A 301 -5.30 11.41 37.75
N GLY A 302 -4.73 12.58 38.07
CA GLY A 302 -3.78 12.75 39.16
C GLY A 302 -3.10 14.10 39.11
N THR A 303 -2.52 14.50 40.23
CA THR A 303 -1.66 15.68 40.32
C THR A 303 -0.22 15.26 40.02
N TYR A 304 0.49 16.04 39.23
CA TYR A 304 1.87 15.78 38.82
C TYR A 304 2.79 16.94 39.21
N ARG A 305 4.09 16.63 39.32
CA ARG A 305 5.19 17.58 39.38
C ARG A 305 6.07 17.39 38.15
N ALA A 306 6.39 18.47 37.46
CA ALA A 306 7.43 18.49 36.44
C ALA A 306 8.78 18.75 37.10
N GLU A 307 9.78 18.00 36.68
CA GLU A 307 11.18 18.16 37.11
C GLU A 307 12.08 18.27 35.89
N VAL A 308 13.19 18.97 36.07
CA VAL A 308 14.19 19.21 35.03
C VAL A 308 15.59 18.81 35.51
N SER A 309 16.42 18.33 34.60
CA SER A 309 17.79 17.92 34.87
C SER A 309 18.70 18.30 33.70
N ALA A 310 19.95 18.64 34.00
CA ALA A 310 20.99 18.88 33.00
C ALA A 310 21.82 17.62 32.68
N ASP A 311 21.76 16.60 33.55
CA ASP A 311 22.68 15.45 33.56
C ASP A 311 21.99 14.09 33.76
N LEU A 312 20.65 14.06 33.82
CA LEU A 312 19.80 12.90 34.16
C LEU A 312 19.97 12.33 35.58
N GLN A 313 20.88 12.89 36.38
CA GLN A 313 21.20 12.42 37.73
C GLN A 313 20.60 13.33 38.79
N ASN A 314 20.71 14.65 38.59
CA ASN A 314 20.25 15.67 39.51
C ASN A 314 18.97 16.32 38.96
N TRP A 315 17.86 16.09 39.65
CA TRP A 315 16.54 16.58 39.23
C TRP A 315 16.09 17.73 40.14
N GLN A 316 15.68 18.83 39.53
CA GLN A 316 15.15 20.01 40.21
C GLN A 316 13.67 20.19 39.89
N PRO A 317 12.83 20.60 40.86
CA PRO A 317 11.43 20.94 40.61
C PRO A 317 11.31 22.08 39.59
N LEU A 318 10.45 21.90 38.60
CA LEU A 318 10.12 22.92 37.59
C LEU A 318 8.72 23.50 37.83
N ALA A 319 7.72 22.65 38.08
CA ALA A 319 6.37 23.08 38.44
C ALA A 319 5.63 21.97 39.20
N GLU A 320 4.77 22.34 40.14
CA GLU A 320 4.00 21.41 40.99
C GLU A 320 2.49 21.60 40.80
N GLY A 321 1.69 20.63 41.25
CA GLY A 321 0.24 20.76 41.21
C GLY A 321 -0.37 20.63 39.82
N LEU A 322 0.34 20.01 38.88
CA LEU A 322 -0.04 19.94 37.48
C LEU A 322 -1.12 18.89 37.27
N GLU A 323 -2.32 19.32 36.94
CA GLU A 323 -3.40 18.40 36.55
C GLU A 323 -3.48 18.31 35.02
N PRO A 324 -3.57 17.11 34.43
CA PRO A 324 -3.69 16.95 33.00
C PRO A 324 -5.00 17.57 32.49
N GLU A 325 -4.91 18.60 31.66
CA GLU A 325 -6.06 19.15 30.96
C GLU A 325 -6.13 18.50 29.57
N ARG A 326 -7.20 17.72 29.32
CA ARG A 326 -7.42 17.01 28.03
C ARG A 326 -6.23 16.13 27.59
N GLY A 327 -5.56 15.50 28.54
CA GLY A 327 -4.41 14.62 28.30
C GLY A 327 -3.09 15.35 28.04
N GLN A 328 -3.01 16.64 28.36
CA GLN A 328 -1.81 17.46 28.19
C GLN A 328 -1.44 18.18 29.49
N ILE A 329 -0.14 18.36 29.69
CA ILE A 329 0.44 19.25 30.70
C ILE A 329 1.39 20.20 29.96
N VAL A 330 1.24 21.50 30.20
CA VAL A 330 2.11 22.55 29.65
C VAL A 330 2.89 23.16 30.79
N VAL A 331 4.21 23.22 30.65
CA VAL A 331 5.12 23.79 31.64
C VAL A 331 6.06 24.75 30.93
N GLU A 332 6.21 25.94 31.50
CA GLU A 332 7.19 26.93 31.07
C GLU A 332 8.52 26.67 31.78
N ASP A 333 9.61 26.64 31.02
CA ASP A 333 10.96 26.57 31.58
C ASP A 333 11.70 27.87 31.24
N PRO A 334 11.80 28.81 32.20
CA PRO A 334 12.35 30.13 31.95
C PRO A 334 13.82 30.09 31.50
N ASP A 335 14.57 29.07 31.93
CA ASP A 335 16.01 28.96 31.65
C ASP A 335 16.31 28.03 30.45
N ALA A 336 15.29 27.61 29.70
CA ALA A 336 15.44 26.69 28.57
C ALA A 336 16.37 27.23 27.47
N SER A 337 16.40 28.55 27.27
CA SER A 337 17.23 29.22 26.26
C SER A 337 18.73 29.29 26.61
N GLU A 338 19.11 29.02 27.86
CA GLU A 338 20.48 29.24 28.35
C GLU A 338 21.30 27.94 28.55
N ALA A 339 20.69 26.76 28.39
CA ALA A 339 21.31 25.48 28.72
C ALA A 339 21.60 24.58 27.50
N ALA A 340 22.79 23.97 27.46
CA ALA A 340 23.25 23.12 26.36
C ALA A 340 22.55 21.74 26.28
N ALA A 341 21.97 21.26 27.39
CA ALA A 341 21.15 20.06 27.43
C ALA A 341 20.15 20.14 28.59
N ARG A 342 18.87 19.88 28.33
CA ARG A 342 17.81 19.80 29.35
C ARG A 342 16.95 18.56 29.15
N PHE A 343 16.74 17.84 30.23
CA PHE A 343 15.90 16.66 30.31
C PHE A 343 14.74 16.93 31.25
N TYR A 344 13.55 16.50 30.88
CA TYR A 344 12.32 16.74 31.63
C TYR A 344 11.68 15.41 32.01
N ARG A 345 11.08 15.35 33.19
CA ARG A 345 10.21 14.24 33.59
C ARG A 345 9.00 14.74 34.35
N LEU A 346 7.93 13.98 34.27
CA LEU A 346 6.76 14.15 35.13
C LEU A 346 6.82 13.07 36.21
N VAL A 347 6.64 13.50 37.45
CA VAL A 347 6.54 12.64 38.63
C VAL A 347 5.14 12.82 39.19
N ARG A 348 4.51 11.73 39.61
CA ARG A 348 3.21 11.75 40.28
C ARG A 348 3.40 11.84 41.78
#